data_AF-A0A699UI00-F1
#
_entry.id   AF-A0A699UI00-F1
#
_cell.length_a   1.000
_cell.length_b   1.000
_cell.length_c   1.000
_cell.angle_alpha   90.00
_cell.angle_beta   90.00
_cell.angle_gamma   90.00
#
_symmetry.space_group_name_H-M   'P 1'
#
loop_
_entity.id
_entity.type
_entity.pdbx_description
1 polymer ?
#
loop_
_entity_poly.entity_id
_entity_poly.type
_entity_poly.pdbx_seq_one_letter_code
_entity_poly.pdbx_strand_id
1 'polypeptide(L)' 'MLHSGEIDAFCSAGNTGAMLVGAMFTVRPVAGVLRPAIANFVPKLAGGYGILVDAGANADCKPEMLEQF' A
#
# COMPACT_ATOMS: atom_id res chain seq x y z
N MET A 1 15.72 -10.98 2.08
CA MET A 1 15.26 -11.34 0.73
C MET A 1 14.80 -10.12 -0.07
N LEU A 2 13.62 -9.53 0.16
CA LEU A 2 13.19 -8.38 -0.69
C LEU A 2 14.11 -7.16 -0.54
N HIS A 3 14.40 -6.74 0.69
CA HIS A 3 15.31 -5.60 0.93
C HIS A 3 16.74 -5.85 0.42
N SER A 4 17.20 -7.10 0.47
CA SER A 4 18.51 -7.53 -0.04
C SER A 4 18.52 -7.78 -1.55
N GLY A 5 17.39 -7.64 -2.25
CA GLY A 5 17.28 -7.84 -3.69
C GLY A 5 17.34 -9.30 -4.15
N GLU A 6 17.15 -10.27 -3.25
CA GLU A 6 17.13 -11.71 -3.60
C GLU A 6 15.81 -12.14 -4.23
N ILE A 7 14.75 -11.34 -4.06
CA ILE A 7 13.42 -11.53 -4.65
C ILE A 7 12.88 -10.17 -5.10
N ASP A 8 11.98 -10.17 -6.08
CA ASP A 8 11.40 -8.94 -6.63
C ASP A 8 10.10 -8.50 -5.91
N ALA A 9 9.37 -9.45 -5.31
CA ALA A 9 8.10 -9.18 -4.63
C ALA A 9 7.80 -10.23 -3.55
N PHE A 10 6.92 -9.88 -2.62
CA PHE A 10 6.33 -10.82 -1.67
C PHE A 10 4.84 -10.51 -1.46
N CYS A 11 4.07 -11.51 -1.04
CA CYS A 11 2.68 -11.37 -0.66
C CYS A 11 2.37 -12.22 0.58
N SER A 12 1.31 -11.88 1.31
CA SER A 12 0.87 -12.62 2.50
C SER A 12 -0.64 -12.52 2.67
N ALA A 13 -1.25 -13.61 3.14
CA ALA A 13 -2.64 -13.64 3.61
C ALA A 13 -2.73 -13.47 5.15
N GLY A 14 -1.65 -13.04 5.79
CA GLY A 14 -1.57 -12.82 7.24
C GLY A 14 -2.14 -11.47 7.68
N ASN A 15 -1.71 -11.01 8.85
CA ASN A 15 -2.19 -9.75 9.42
C ASN A 15 -1.73 -8.53 8.60
N THR A 16 -2.67 -7.73 8.10
CA THR A 16 -2.42 -6.55 7.26
C THR A 16 -1.55 -5.49 7.95
N GLY A 17 -1.78 -5.24 9.25
CA GLY A 17 -1.02 -4.24 10.01
C GLY A 17 0.44 -4.66 10.20
N ALA A 18 0.68 -5.92 10.55
CA ALA A 18 2.02 -6.49 10.62
C ALA A 18 2.74 -6.40 9.27
N MET A 19 2.01 -6.58 8.16
CA MET A 19 2.57 -6.44 6.83
C MET A 19 2.96 -5.02 6.47
N LEU A 20 2.08 -4.06 6.74
CA LEU A 20 2.36 -2.64 6.54
C LEU A 20 3.58 -2.19 7.37
N VAL A 21 3.61 -2.51 8.66
CA VAL A 21 4.71 -2.17 9.56
C VAL A 21 6.02 -2.81 9.08
N GLY A 22 6.01 -4.12 8.79
CA GLY A 22 7.20 -4.83 8.32
C GLY A 22 7.77 -4.24 7.02
N ALA A 23 6.90 -3.92 6.06
CA ALA A 23 7.28 -3.29 4.80
C ALA A 23 7.86 -1.89 5.01
N MET A 24 7.22 -1.05 5.83
CA MET A 24 7.65 0.32 6.13
C MET A 24 9.06 0.40 6.72
N PHE A 25 9.39 -0.50 7.66
CA PHE A 25 10.69 -0.47 8.34
C PHE A 25 11.78 -1.23 7.61
N THR A 26 11.43 -2.26 6.84
CA THR A 26 12.42 -3.13 6.18
C THR A 26 12.65 -2.71 4.73
N VAL A 27 11.59 -2.62 3.93
CA VAL A 27 11.67 -2.30 2.50
C VAL A 27 11.79 -0.79 2.31
N ARG A 28 11.04 -0.04 3.12
CA ARG A 28 10.87 1.42 3.10
C ARG A 28 10.04 1.92 1.90
N PRO A 29 9.30 3.03 2.06
CA PRO A 29 8.60 3.66 0.94
C PRO A 29 9.54 4.10 -0.17
N VAL A 30 8.95 4.31 -1.35
CA VAL A 30 9.61 5.00 -2.46
C VAL A 30 10.00 6.42 -2.01
N ALA A 31 11.20 6.87 -2.39
CA ALA A 31 11.69 8.19 -2.02
C ALA A 31 10.72 9.30 -2.48
N GLY A 32 10.38 10.21 -1.57
CA GLY A 32 9.42 11.29 -1.80
C GLY A 32 7.97 10.95 -1.47
N VAL A 33 7.62 9.67 -1.33
CA VAL A 33 6.30 9.25 -0.82
C VAL A 33 6.26 9.44 0.70
N LEU A 34 5.32 10.23 1.18
CA LEU A 34 5.20 10.58 2.60
C LEU A 34 4.68 9.40 3.42
N ARG A 35 3.63 8.73 2.93
CA ARG A 35 3.09 7.49 3.47
C ARG A 35 2.55 6.63 2.33
N PRO A 36 2.77 5.31 2.34
CA PRO A 36 2.11 4.43 1.38
C PRO A 36 0.62 4.30 1.70
N ALA A 37 -0.15 3.91 0.69
CA ALA A 37 -1.56 3.58 0.80
C ALA A 37 -1.82 2.12 0.41
N ILE A 38 -2.92 1.53 0.90
CA ILE A 38 -3.38 0.22 0.46
C ILE A 38 -4.37 0.42 -0.69
N ALA A 39 -3.98 -0.04 -1.88
CA ALA A 39 -4.82 -0.04 -3.08
C ALA A 39 -5.55 -1.37 -3.24
N ASN A 40 -6.84 -1.32 -3.57
CA ASN A 40 -7.66 -2.50 -3.87
C ASN A 40 -8.45 -2.34 -5.16
N PHE A 41 -8.64 -3.43 -5.89
CA PHE A 41 -9.61 -3.47 -6.99
C PHE A 41 -11.03 -3.63 -6.43
N VAL A 42 -11.95 -2.79 -6.88
CA VAL A 42 -13.37 -2.86 -6.52
C VAL A 42 -14.22 -3.05 -7.79
N PRO A 43 -15.24 -3.93 -7.78
CA PRO A 43 -16.09 -4.13 -8.94
C PRO A 43 -16.99 -2.92 -9.19
N LYS A 44 -17.26 -2.62 -10.47
CA LYS A 44 -18.22 -1.57 -10.88
C LYS A 44 -19.51 -2.20 -11.37
N LEU A 45 -20.64 -1.51 -11.14
CA LEU A 45 -21.98 -2.00 -11.49
C LEU A 45 -22.14 -2.31 -12.99
N ALA A 46 -21.56 -1.48 -13.86
CA ALA A 46 -21.59 -1.67 -15.31
C ALA A 46 -20.51 -2.65 -15.83
N GLY A 47 -19.83 -3.38 -14.94
CA GLY A 47 -18.69 -4.22 -15.27
C GLY A 47 -17.33 -3.52 -15.17
N GLY A 48 -16.27 -4.33 -15.17
CA GLY A 48 -14.90 -3.89 -14.96
C GLY A 48 -14.57 -3.53 -13.51
N TYR A 49 -13.37 -2.96 -13.31
CA TYR A 49 -12.85 -2.63 -11.99
C TYR A 49 -12.57 -1.13 -11.84
N GLY A 50 -12.74 -0.63 -10.63
CA GLY A 50 -12.14 0.61 -10.14
C GLY A 50 -11.01 0.29 -9.17
N ILE A 51 -10.25 1.31 -8.79
CA ILE A 51 -9.22 1.22 -7.76
C ILE A 51 -9.68 2.08 -6.58
N LEU A 52 -9.68 1.51 -5.38
CA LEU A 52 -9.92 2.20 -4.12
C LEU A 52 -8.59 2.40 -3.39
N VAL A 53 -8.26 3.65 -3.07
CA VAL A 53 -7.08 4.09 -2.32
C VAL A 53 -7.53 5.24 -1.41
N ASP A 54 -7.21 5.29 -0.12
CA ASP A 54 -6.53 4.32 0.75
C ASP A 54 -7.56 3.45 1.50
N ALA A 55 -7.40 2.13 1.45
CA ALA A 55 -8.32 1.18 2.07
C ALA A 55 -8.03 0.86 3.55
N GLY A 56 -7.07 1.55 4.18
CA GLY A 56 -6.86 1.46 5.63
C GLY A 56 -5.42 1.48 6.11
N ALA A 57 -4.46 1.95 5.30
CA ALA A 57 -3.09 2.14 5.76
C ALA A 57 -2.97 3.36 6.69
N ASN A 58 -3.74 4.41 6.42
CA ASN A 58 -3.69 5.70 7.10
C ASN A 58 -5.05 6.03 7.70
N ALA A 59 -5.13 6.13 9.03
CA ALA A 59 -6.34 6.59 9.72
C ALA A 59 -6.58 8.09 9.53
N ASP A 60 -5.50 8.88 9.51
CA ASP A 60 -5.50 10.31 9.24
C ASP A 60 -4.72 10.59 7.96
N CYS A 61 -5.33 11.35 7.04
CA CYS A 61 -4.72 11.71 5.76
C CYS A 61 -4.68 13.24 5.60
N LYS A 62 -3.48 13.78 5.38
CA LYS A 62 -3.29 15.21 5.07
C LYS A 62 -3.45 15.44 3.56
N PRO A 63 -3.83 16.65 3.12
CA PRO A 63 -3.99 16.95 1.69
C PRO A 63 -2.78 16.58 0.83
N GLU A 64 -1.55 16.77 1.33
CA GLU A 64 -0.33 16.45 0.59
C GLU A 64 -0.10 14.94 0.46
N MET A 65 -0.66 14.13 1.36
CA MET A 65 -0.65 12.67 1.22
C MET A 65 -1.72 12.21 0.23
N LEU A 66 -2.90 12.84 0.26
CA LEU A 66 -4.00 12.52 -0.65
C LEU A 66 -3.65 12.83 -2.10
N GLU A 67 -2.81 13.83 -2.36
CA GLU A 67 -2.29 14.13 -3.70
C GLU A 67 -1.37 13.03 -4.26
N GLN A 68 -0.69 12.28 -3.38
CA GLN A 68 0.22 11.18 -3.76
C GLN A 68 -0.51 9.85 -4.01
N PHE A 69 -1.82 9.78 -3.71
CA PHE A 69 -2.65 8.58 -3.77
C PHE A 69 -3.36 8.47 -5.12
#